data_AF-A0A0P9F2P9-F1
#
_entry.id   AF-A0A0P9F2P9-F1
#
_cell.length_a   1.000
_cell.length_b   1.000
_cell.length_c   1.000
_cell.angle_alpha   90.00
_cell.angle_beta   90.00
_cell.angle_gamma   90.00
#
_symmetry.space_group_name_H-M   'P 1'
#
loop_
_entity.id
_entity.type
_entity.pdbx_description
1 polymer ?
#
loop_
_entity_poly.entity_id
_entity_poly.type
_entity_poly.pdbx_seq_one_letter_code
_entity_poly.pdbx_strand_id
1 'polypeptide(L)'
;AREAAKMMRWQDPSLKLVLCGSSNTTMPTYPEWDRVVLEHCWNQVDYLALHYYAINDTDDTASYLAQAAQFESHLDTLGGLLRYVKAKLRSNHDVKLSWDEWNVWYKDRSGRGNWQVAPPLSEEVYNLEDALVVAQWMSVFLRRCDILEIACLAQIVNTISPLTTTRDGLLKQTTYYPFVLFGQHASGVALQPLTSAPEYDTPQFGAMSLLDVSASYDADKDSGAVFIVNRSQTESITTDVAWTGAAPGSVTGVYQLAGTDIKAVNTFEQPDTIVTKELATMPVDNGKISLTLPPLSFTVVATAGYNSKG
;
A
#
# COMPACT_ATOMS: atom_id res chain seq x y z
N ALA A 1 25.57 -14.33 -1.00
CA ALA A 1 25.17 -12.97 -0.57
C ALA A 1 26.35 -12.17 0.00
N ARG A 2 26.85 -12.47 1.22
CA ARG A 2 27.89 -11.67 1.90
C ARG A 2 29.12 -11.31 1.04
N GLU A 3 29.76 -12.30 0.42
CA GLU A 3 30.99 -12.04 -0.36
C GLU A 3 30.72 -11.21 -1.62
N ALA A 4 29.57 -11.43 -2.27
CA ALA A 4 29.14 -10.60 -3.40
C ALA A 4 28.92 -9.14 -2.97
N ALA A 5 28.22 -8.93 -1.86
CA ALA A 5 27.97 -7.59 -1.32
C ALA A 5 29.27 -6.85 -0.96
N LYS A 6 30.27 -7.55 -0.40
CA LYS A 6 31.61 -6.99 -0.15
C LYS A 6 32.29 -6.55 -1.45
N MET A 7 32.30 -7.42 -2.46
CA MET A 7 32.92 -7.11 -3.76
C MET A 7 32.25 -5.92 -4.44
N MET A 8 30.92 -5.84 -4.42
CA MET A 8 30.16 -4.72 -4.97
C MET A 8 30.53 -3.40 -4.27
N ARG A 9 30.56 -3.38 -2.93
CA ARG A 9 30.92 -2.17 -2.16
C ARG A 9 32.39 -1.78 -2.25
N TRP A 10 33.29 -2.73 -2.50
CA TRP A 10 34.70 -2.40 -2.80
C TRP A 10 34.84 -1.69 -4.15
N GLN A 11 33.99 -2.02 -5.11
CA GLN A 11 33.95 -1.35 -6.40
C GLN A 11 33.27 0.02 -6.32
N ASP A 12 32.13 0.10 -5.62
CA ASP A 12 31.39 1.34 -5.39
C ASP A 12 30.82 1.37 -3.97
N PRO A 13 31.44 2.15 -3.05
CA PRO A 13 31.00 2.22 -1.66
C PRO A 13 29.68 3.00 -1.48
N SER A 14 29.18 3.70 -2.51
CA SER A 14 27.93 4.44 -2.45
C SER A 14 26.68 3.57 -2.64
N LEU A 15 26.86 2.32 -3.08
CA LEU A 15 25.75 1.40 -3.32
C LEU A 15 24.93 1.13 -2.06
N LYS A 16 23.63 1.01 -2.29
CA LYS A 16 22.65 0.44 -1.36
C LYS A 16 22.27 -0.95 -1.83
N LEU A 17 22.34 -1.94 -0.93
CA LEU A 17 22.16 -3.35 -1.27
C LEU A 17 20.95 -3.94 -0.54
N VAL A 18 20.12 -4.64 -1.29
CA VAL A 18 18.95 -5.36 -0.79
C VAL A 18 19.29 -6.85 -0.66
N LEU A 19 19.03 -7.44 0.50
CA LEU A 19 19.18 -8.86 0.77
C LEU A 19 17.84 -9.56 0.56
N CYS A 20 17.79 -10.63 -0.25
CA CYS A 20 16.56 -11.39 -0.44
C CYS A 20 16.10 -12.08 0.86
N GLY A 21 14.92 -11.71 1.35
CA GLY A 21 14.22 -12.44 2.41
C GLY A 21 13.38 -13.60 1.87
N SER A 22 12.46 -14.07 2.70
CA SER A 22 11.57 -15.20 2.42
C SER A 22 10.60 -14.85 1.28
N SER A 23 10.27 -15.84 0.43
CA SER A 23 9.37 -15.63 -0.71
C SER A 23 7.90 -15.37 -0.33
N ASN A 24 7.49 -15.74 0.89
CA ASN A 24 6.22 -15.37 1.52
C ASN A 24 6.21 -15.84 2.99
N THR A 25 5.16 -15.50 3.73
CA THR A 25 4.98 -15.82 5.15
C THR A 25 4.57 -17.27 5.46
N THR A 26 4.20 -18.06 4.45
CA THR A 26 3.80 -19.48 4.63
C THR A 26 4.95 -20.46 4.40
N MET A 27 6.12 -19.96 3.96
CA MET A 27 7.33 -20.76 3.81
C MET A 27 7.70 -21.45 5.13
N PRO A 28 8.04 -22.76 5.13
CA PRO A 28 8.48 -23.46 6.35
C PRO A 28 9.73 -22.85 7.00
N THR A 29 10.51 -22.09 6.22
CA THR A 29 11.71 -21.39 6.69
C THR A 29 11.44 -19.97 7.13
N TYR A 30 10.22 -19.44 7.04
CA TYR A 30 9.90 -18.10 7.53
C TYR A 30 9.67 -18.13 9.06
N PRO A 31 10.23 -17.18 9.85
CA PRO A 31 11.18 -16.11 9.50
C PRO A 31 12.65 -16.52 9.72
N GLU A 32 12.94 -17.82 9.90
CA GLU A 32 14.27 -18.34 10.19
C GLU A 32 15.29 -18.07 9.07
N TRP A 33 14.87 -18.15 7.80
CA TRP A 33 15.68 -17.78 6.64
C TRP A 33 16.16 -16.33 6.76
N ASP A 34 15.21 -15.40 6.98
CA ASP A 34 15.47 -13.97 7.12
C ASP A 34 16.49 -13.71 8.23
N ARG A 35 16.33 -14.38 9.38
CA ARG A 35 17.25 -14.29 10.51
C ARG A 35 18.66 -14.70 10.12
N VAL A 36 18.80 -15.89 9.54
CA VAL A 36 20.11 -16.47 9.19
C VAL A 36 20.83 -15.59 8.18
N VAL A 37 20.14 -15.17 7.11
CA VAL A 37 20.78 -14.35 6.06
C VAL A 37 21.17 -12.97 6.59
N LEU A 38 20.33 -12.35 7.42
CA LEU A 38 20.64 -11.09 8.09
C LEU A 38 21.86 -11.20 8.98
N GLU A 39 21.94 -12.22 9.84
CA GLU A 39 23.10 -12.42 10.72
C GLU A 39 24.42 -12.56 9.94
N HIS A 40 24.37 -13.19 8.77
CA HIS A 40 25.54 -13.32 7.91
C HIS A 40 25.89 -12.04 7.15
N CYS A 41 24.91 -11.22 6.76
CA CYS A 41 25.12 -10.12 5.80
C CYS A 41 24.90 -8.71 6.39
N TRP A 42 24.54 -8.59 7.67
CA TRP A 42 24.08 -7.34 8.30
C TRP A 42 24.93 -6.12 7.96
N ASN A 43 26.25 -6.21 8.12
CA ASN A 43 27.16 -5.09 7.93
C ASN A 43 27.45 -4.78 6.43
N GLN A 44 26.86 -5.52 5.51
CA GLN A 44 27.08 -5.39 4.07
C GLN A 44 25.84 -4.93 3.31
N VAL A 45 24.65 -4.98 3.93
CA VAL A 45 23.35 -4.73 3.29
C VAL A 45 22.63 -3.58 3.97
N ASP A 46 21.74 -2.92 3.25
CA ASP A 46 20.96 -1.78 3.75
C ASP A 46 19.48 -2.14 3.92
N TYR A 47 19.00 -3.13 3.15
CA TYR A 47 17.61 -3.55 3.15
C TYR A 47 17.46 -5.07 3.21
N LEU A 48 16.37 -5.55 3.81
CA LEU A 48 15.84 -6.89 3.65
C LEU A 48 14.59 -6.83 2.75
N ALA A 49 14.60 -7.62 1.67
CA ALA A 49 13.45 -7.82 0.81
C ALA A 49 12.36 -8.65 1.49
N LEU A 50 11.10 -8.33 1.25
CA LEU A 50 9.95 -9.15 1.63
C LEU A 50 8.94 -9.16 0.50
N HIS A 51 8.18 -10.26 0.43
CA HIS A 51 7.25 -10.51 -0.67
C HIS A 51 5.93 -11.02 -0.10
N TYR A 52 4.82 -10.50 -0.62
CA TYR A 52 3.50 -10.98 -0.27
C TYR A 52 2.52 -10.65 -1.39
N TYR A 53 1.58 -11.55 -1.63
CA TYR A 53 0.50 -11.31 -2.59
C TYR A 53 -0.84 -11.52 -1.90
N ALA A 54 -1.71 -10.54 -2.01
CA ALA A 54 -3.08 -10.61 -1.52
C ALA A 54 -3.89 -11.59 -2.38
N ILE A 55 -4.65 -12.47 -1.71
CA ILE A 55 -5.49 -13.48 -2.35
C ILE A 55 -6.90 -13.44 -1.76
N ASN A 56 -7.89 -13.77 -2.58
CA ASN A 56 -9.28 -13.95 -2.16
C ASN A 56 -9.89 -15.25 -2.74
N ASP A 57 -9.18 -16.36 -2.59
CA ASP A 57 -9.58 -17.67 -3.14
C ASP A 57 -10.90 -18.20 -2.55
N THR A 58 -11.30 -17.73 -1.36
CA THR A 58 -12.53 -18.14 -0.66
C THR A 58 -13.71 -17.21 -0.90
N ASP A 59 -13.54 -16.16 -1.71
CA ASP A 59 -14.53 -15.10 -1.95
C ASP A 59 -15.05 -14.45 -0.65
N ASP A 60 -14.17 -14.32 0.35
CA ASP A 60 -14.46 -13.69 1.64
C ASP A 60 -14.03 -12.23 1.60
N THR A 61 -14.90 -11.40 1.05
CA THR A 61 -14.69 -9.95 0.95
C THR A 61 -14.37 -9.30 2.30
N ALA A 62 -15.05 -9.71 3.38
CA ALA A 62 -14.92 -9.05 4.67
C ALA A 62 -13.49 -9.19 5.21
N SER A 63 -12.95 -10.41 5.16
CA SER A 63 -11.54 -10.67 5.50
C SER A 63 -10.58 -10.07 4.48
N TYR A 64 -10.89 -10.14 3.19
CA TYR A 64 -10.03 -9.59 2.14
C TYR A 64 -9.81 -8.08 2.32
N LEU A 65 -10.86 -7.32 2.60
CA LEU A 65 -10.79 -5.89 2.90
C LEU A 65 -10.16 -5.58 4.28
N ALA A 66 -9.89 -6.58 5.12
CA ALA A 66 -9.16 -6.42 6.38
C ALA A 66 -7.68 -6.84 6.30
N GLN A 67 -7.17 -7.24 5.13
CA GLN A 67 -5.79 -7.73 4.97
C GLN A 67 -4.70 -6.71 5.36
N ALA A 68 -5.04 -5.42 5.46
CA ALA A 68 -4.14 -4.42 6.05
C ALA A 68 -3.57 -4.85 7.42
N ALA A 69 -4.39 -5.53 8.25
CA ALA A 69 -3.94 -6.05 9.54
C ALA A 69 -2.85 -7.13 9.39
N GLN A 70 -2.98 -7.98 8.37
CA GLN A 70 -1.97 -8.97 8.04
C GLN A 70 -0.70 -8.33 7.50
N PHE A 71 -0.82 -7.30 6.66
CA PHE A 71 0.32 -6.58 6.10
C PHE A 71 1.14 -5.90 7.22
N GLU A 72 0.46 -5.24 8.16
CA GLU A 72 1.11 -4.62 9.32
C GLU A 72 1.76 -5.65 10.24
N SER A 73 1.07 -6.76 10.52
CA SER A 73 1.63 -7.87 11.32
C SER A 73 2.90 -8.45 10.71
N HIS A 74 2.97 -8.55 9.37
CA HIS A 74 4.17 -9.00 8.68
C HIS A 74 5.35 -8.02 8.87
N LEU A 75 5.09 -6.72 8.72
CA LEU A 75 6.08 -5.66 8.97
C LEU A 75 6.52 -5.60 10.43
N ASP A 76 5.61 -5.85 11.39
CA ASP A 76 5.95 -5.94 12.81
C ASP A 76 6.86 -7.11 13.12
N THR A 77 6.57 -8.27 12.53
CA THR A 77 7.39 -9.48 12.68
C THR A 77 8.81 -9.22 12.18
N LEU A 78 8.97 -8.69 10.97
CA LEU A 78 10.28 -8.39 10.40
C LEU A 78 10.96 -7.21 11.11
N GLY A 79 10.23 -6.19 11.54
CA GLY A 79 10.77 -5.12 12.37
C GLY A 79 11.33 -5.63 13.70
N GLY A 80 10.65 -6.59 14.33
CA GLY A 80 11.16 -7.32 15.50
C GLY A 80 12.44 -8.09 15.19
N LEU A 81 12.48 -8.77 14.04
CA LEU A 81 13.66 -9.52 13.60
C LEU A 81 14.88 -8.61 13.33
N LEU A 82 14.68 -7.48 12.65
CA LEU A 82 15.73 -6.48 12.43
C LEU A 82 16.32 -5.99 13.75
N ARG A 83 15.45 -5.66 14.73
CA ARG A 83 15.89 -5.27 16.08
C ARG A 83 16.68 -6.38 16.77
N TYR A 84 16.23 -7.64 16.67
CA TYR A 84 16.92 -8.79 17.22
C TYR A 84 18.34 -8.94 16.65
N VAL A 85 18.49 -8.94 15.32
CA VAL A 85 19.80 -9.13 14.69
C VAL A 85 20.74 -7.96 14.99
N LYS A 86 20.24 -6.71 14.94
CA LYS A 86 21.01 -5.51 15.35
C LYS A 86 21.57 -5.67 16.75
N ALA A 87 20.73 -6.05 17.71
CA ALA A 87 21.11 -6.22 19.11
C ALA A 87 22.11 -7.38 19.30
N LYS A 88 21.86 -8.53 18.65
CA LYS A 88 22.74 -9.71 18.70
C LYS A 88 24.15 -9.38 18.22
N LEU A 89 24.26 -8.63 17.13
CA LEU A 89 25.53 -8.22 16.54
C LEU A 89 26.15 -6.98 17.21
N ARG A 90 25.41 -6.32 18.12
CA ARG A 90 25.81 -5.05 18.76
C ARG A 90 26.19 -3.99 17.73
N SER A 91 25.46 -3.96 16.61
CA SER A 91 25.77 -3.07 15.50
C SER A 91 25.10 -1.72 15.66
N ASN A 92 25.80 -0.66 15.28
CA ASN A 92 25.22 0.68 15.11
C ASN A 92 24.61 0.88 13.72
N HIS A 93 24.84 -0.05 12.80
CA HIS A 93 24.24 -0.05 11.46
C HIS A 93 22.79 -0.51 11.53
N ASP A 94 21.94 0.15 10.73
CA ASP A 94 20.52 -0.16 10.59
C ASP A 94 20.25 -0.77 9.22
N VAL A 95 19.49 -1.86 9.23
CA VAL A 95 18.90 -2.46 8.04
C VAL A 95 17.41 -2.14 8.05
N LYS A 96 16.89 -1.71 6.92
CA LYS A 96 15.48 -1.37 6.70
C LYS A 96 14.79 -2.45 5.86
N LEU A 97 13.51 -2.27 5.58
CA LEU A 97 12.73 -3.18 4.75
C LEU A 97 12.55 -2.62 3.34
N SER A 98 12.51 -3.55 2.38
CA SER A 98 12.17 -3.32 0.98
C SER A 98 11.06 -4.29 0.61
N TRP A 99 9.82 -3.84 0.48
CA TRP A 99 8.71 -4.68 0.03
C TRP A 99 8.70 -4.69 -1.50
N ASP A 100 9.68 -5.37 -2.08
CA ASP A 100 9.98 -5.31 -3.51
C ASP A 100 9.11 -6.25 -4.38
N GLU A 101 8.24 -7.05 -3.76
CA GLU A 101 7.10 -7.63 -4.44
C GLU A 101 5.83 -7.55 -3.58
N TRP A 102 4.88 -6.75 -4.04
CA TRP A 102 3.52 -6.73 -3.50
C TRP A 102 2.51 -6.48 -4.61
N ASN A 103 1.37 -7.19 -4.56
CA ASN A 103 0.15 -6.88 -5.29
C ASN A 103 -0.98 -7.84 -4.88
N VAL A 104 -2.14 -7.70 -5.51
CA VAL A 104 -3.15 -8.76 -5.62
C VAL A 104 -2.75 -9.75 -6.72
N TRP A 105 -2.73 -11.04 -6.40
CA TRP A 105 -2.45 -12.10 -7.38
C TRP A 105 -3.05 -13.46 -6.97
N TYR A 106 -4.18 -13.82 -7.58
CA TYR A 106 -4.85 -15.11 -7.37
C TYR A 106 -5.67 -15.64 -8.55
N LYS A 107 -6.04 -14.81 -9.54
CA LYS A 107 -6.95 -15.12 -10.66
C LYS A 107 -6.24 -15.78 -11.85
N ASP A 108 -5.01 -15.38 -12.19
CA ASP A 108 -4.19 -16.03 -13.22
C ASP A 108 -2.81 -16.46 -12.69
N ARG A 109 -2.76 -17.72 -12.26
CA ARG A 109 -1.56 -18.38 -11.70
C ARG A 109 -1.07 -19.55 -12.55
N SER A 110 -1.47 -19.62 -13.82
CA SER A 110 -1.11 -20.74 -14.70
C SER A 110 0.41 -20.87 -14.89
N GLY A 111 1.09 -19.72 -15.08
CA GLY A 111 2.55 -19.58 -15.08
C GLY A 111 3.31 -20.34 -16.19
N ARG A 112 2.62 -20.93 -17.17
CA ARG A 112 3.23 -21.80 -18.19
C ARG A 112 3.16 -21.20 -19.59
N GLY A 113 4.27 -20.60 -20.02
CA GLY A 113 4.41 -19.99 -21.34
C GLY A 113 4.77 -20.95 -22.49
N ASN A 114 5.00 -22.24 -22.23
CA ASN A 114 5.34 -23.27 -23.23
C ASN A 114 6.44 -22.84 -24.23
N TRP A 115 7.46 -22.10 -23.75
CA TRP A 115 8.57 -21.57 -24.56
C TRP A 115 8.15 -20.61 -25.69
N GLN A 116 6.94 -20.05 -25.63
CA GLN A 116 6.50 -18.99 -26.54
C GLN A 116 7.20 -17.67 -26.18
N VAL A 117 7.32 -16.78 -27.17
CA VAL A 117 7.81 -15.42 -26.97
C VAL A 117 6.67 -14.54 -26.47
N ALA A 118 6.85 -13.91 -25.31
CA ALA A 118 5.86 -13.04 -24.65
C ALA A 118 4.44 -13.64 -24.57
N PRO A 119 4.27 -14.86 -24.02
CA PRO A 119 2.94 -15.40 -23.79
C PRO A 119 2.20 -14.57 -22.72
N PRO A 120 0.88 -14.43 -22.82
CA PRO A 120 0.08 -13.74 -21.82
C PRO A 120 0.10 -14.56 -20.52
N LEU A 121 0.87 -14.11 -19.54
CA LEU A 121 1.06 -14.80 -18.27
C LEU A 121 0.77 -13.86 -17.11
N SER A 122 -0.11 -14.32 -16.23
CA SER A 122 -0.52 -13.60 -15.03
C SER A 122 -1.13 -12.24 -15.38
N GLU A 123 -1.90 -12.18 -16.47
CA GLU A 123 -2.62 -10.98 -16.90
C GLU A 123 -3.96 -10.89 -16.16
N GLU A 124 -3.89 -10.45 -14.89
CA GLU A 124 -5.08 -10.30 -14.06
C GLU A 124 -6.00 -9.17 -14.50
N VAL A 125 -7.31 -9.42 -14.38
CA VAL A 125 -8.33 -8.38 -14.38
C VAL A 125 -8.64 -8.02 -12.93
N TYR A 126 -8.46 -6.76 -12.57
CA TYR A 126 -8.68 -6.28 -11.21
C TYR A 126 -10.08 -5.69 -11.07
N ASN A 127 -10.71 -5.97 -9.94
CA ASN A 127 -12.07 -5.50 -9.61
C ASN A 127 -12.05 -4.39 -8.54
N LEU A 128 -13.21 -3.97 -8.04
CA LEU A 128 -13.32 -2.92 -7.03
C LEU A 128 -12.66 -3.31 -5.69
N GLU A 129 -12.91 -4.51 -5.16
CA GLU A 129 -12.28 -4.94 -3.90
C GLU A 129 -10.75 -4.98 -3.99
N ASP A 130 -10.19 -5.36 -5.15
CA ASP A 130 -8.74 -5.35 -5.37
C ASP A 130 -8.17 -3.93 -5.28
N ALA A 131 -8.86 -2.95 -5.84
CA ALA A 131 -8.47 -1.54 -5.73
C ALA A 131 -8.48 -1.06 -4.27
N LEU A 132 -9.47 -1.48 -3.48
CA LEU A 132 -9.53 -1.14 -2.06
C LEU A 132 -8.43 -1.84 -1.25
N VAL A 133 -8.05 -3.07 -1.58
CA VAL A 133 -6.90 -3.75 -0.96
C VAL A 133 -5.59 -3.04 -1.31
N VAL A 134 -5.39 -2.64 -2.57
CA VAL A 134 -4.21 -1.86 -2.98
C VAL A 134 -4.16 -0.50 -2.27
N ALA A 135 -5.28 0.21 -2.14
CA ALA A 135 -5.35 1.46 -1.39
C ALA A 135 -4.90 1.27 0.08
N GLN A 136 -5.33 0.18 0.71
CA GLN A 136 -4.94 -0.14 2.09
C GLN A 136 -3.47 -0.54 2.19
N TRP A 137 -2.90 -1.21 1.19
CA TRP A 137 -1.48 -1.52 1.17
C TRP A 137 -0.64 -0.24 1.13
N MET A 138 -1.04 0.72 0.29
CA MET A 138 -0.40 2.04 0.23
C MET A 138 -0.52 2.79 1.56
N SER A 139 -1.68 2.71 2.23
CA SER A 139 -1.85 3.23 3.59
C SER A 139 -0.90 2.58 4.60
N VAL A 140 -0.73 1.26 4.55
CA VAL A 140 0.21 0.52 5.42
C VAL A 140 1.64 0.98 5.16
N PHE A 141 2.05 1.15 3.91
CA PHE A 141 3.39 1.67 3.58
C PHE A 141 3.62 3.05 4.16
N LEU A 142 2.63 3.94 4.03
CA LEU A 142 2.72 5.27 4.61
C LEU A 142 2.82 5.22 6.13
N ARG A 143 2.02 4.39 6.81
CA ARG A 143 2.06 4.22 8.27
C ARG A 143 3.35 3.56 8.78
N ARG A 144 4.03 2.77 7.94
CA ARG A 144 5.19 1.95 8.30
C ARG A 144 6.48 2.40 7.62
N CYS A 145 6.50 3.63 7.10
CA CYS A 145 7.66 4.21 6.42
C CYS A 145 8.86 4.42 7.36
N ASP A 146 8.68 4.25 8.68
CA ASP A 146 9.75 4.27 9.67
C ASP A 146 10.71 3.08 9.53
N ILE A 147 10.22 1.94 9.04
CA ILE A 147 11.02 0.73 8.78
C ILE A 147 11.01 0.28 7.32
N LEU A 148 10.00 0.68 6.54
CA LEU A 148 9.86 0.32 5.13
C LEU A 148 10.19 1.52 4.23
N GLU A 149 11.32 1.48 3.54
CA GLU A 149 11.77 2.63 2.71
C GLU A 149 11.60 2.41 1.21
N ILE A 150 11.45 1.14 0.78
CA ILE A 150 11.28 0.76 -0.62
C ILE A 150 10.07 -0.14 -0.74
N ALA A 151 9.19 0.14 -1.70
CA ALA A 151 8.09 -0.74 -2.07
C ALA A 151 7.95 -0.78 -3.59
N CYS A 152 7.88 -1.96 -4.18
CA CYS A 152 7.79 -2.15 -5.62
C CYS A 152 6.52 -2.92 -5.96
N LEU A 153 5.58 -2.26 -6.64
CA LEU A 153 4.39 -2.92 -7.15
C LEU A 153 4.82 -4.00 -8.16
N ALA A 154 4.44 -5.24 -7.89
CA ALA A 154 4.69 -6.37 -8.77
C ALA A 154 3.45 -6.60 -9.64
N GLN A 155 3.40 -6.19 -10.90
CA GLN A 155 4.40 -5.49 -11.71
C GLN A 155 3.78 -4.25 -12.40
N ILE A 156 4.46 -3.70 -13.40
CA ILE A 156 4.14 -2.36 -13.94
C ILE A 156 3.29 -2.36 -15.22
N VAL A 157 3.39 -3.39 -16.08
CA VAL A 157 2.62 -3.52 -17.34
C VAL A 157 2.28 -5.00 -17.61
N ASN A 158 1.02 -5.27 -17.96
CA ASN A 158 0.40 -6.57 -18.29
C ASN A 158 0.40 -7.61 -17.15
N THR A 159 1.58 -8.11 -16.77
CA THR A 159 1.71 -9.14 -15.72
C THR A 159 1.40 -8.52 -14.36
N ILE A 160 0.32 -8.97 -13.72
CA ILE A 160 -0.19 -8.53 -12.41
C ILE A 160 -0.04 -7.02 -12.24
N SER A 161 -0.63 -6.24 -13.14
CA SER A 161 -0.27 -4.83 -13.31
C SER A 161 -1.48 -3.91 -13.29
N PRO A 162 -1.34 -2.66 -12.78
CA PRO A 162 -2.40 -1.65 -12.88
C PRO A 162 -2.65 -1.18 -14.32
N LEU A 163 -1.75 -1.52 -15.24
CA LEU A 163 -1.83 -1.18 -16.66
C LEU A 163 -1.83 -2.46 -17.50
N THR A 164 -2.81 -2.59 -18.37
CA THR A 164 -2.88 -3.67 -19.38
C THR A 164 -2.80 -3.05 -20.77
N THR A 165 -2.03 -3.67 -21.65
CA THR A 165 -1.81 -3.19 -23.02
C THR A 165 -2.14 -4.29 -24.01
N THR A 166 -2.77 -3.90 -25.11
CA THR A 166 -2.75 -4.67 -26.36
C THR A 166 -1.76 -4.01 -27.32
N ARG A 167 -1.68 -4.49 -28.56
CA ARG A 167 -0.88 -3.85 -29.61
C ARG A 167 -1.32 -2.39 -29.87
N ASP A 168 -2.59 -2.09 -29.65
CA ASP A 168 -3.27 -0.87 -30.09
C ASP A 168 -4.04 -0.15 -28.97
N GLY A 169 -4.00 -0.66 -27.74
CA GLY A 169 -4.76 -0.13 -26.61
C GLY A 169 -4.00 -0.14 -25.30
N LEU A 170 -4.41 0.76 -24.40
CA LEU A 170 -4.00 0.82 -23.00
C LEU A 170 -5.25 0.85 -22.13
N LEU A 171 -5.32 -0.04 -21.17
CA LEU A 171 -6.36 -0.13 -20.16
C LEU A 171 -5.77 0.17 -18.79
N LYS A 172 -6.42 1.07 -18.05
CA LYS A 172 -6.14 1.31 -16.64
C LYS A 172 -7.04 0.40 -15.81
N GLN A 173 -6.42 -0.55 -15.12
CA GLN A 173 -7.11 -1.43 -14.18
C GLN A 173 -7.59 -0.63 -12.96
N THR A 174 -8.52 -1.19 -12.19
CA THR A 174 -9.08 -0.54 -11.00
C THR A 174 -7.99 -0.16 -9.97
N THR A 175 -6.94 -0.99 -9.86
CA THR A 175 -5.79 -0.79 -8.96
C THR A 175 -4.85 0.35 -9.37
N TYR A 176 -4.94 0.86 -10.60
CA TYR A 176 -4.18 2.03 -11.05
C TYR A 176 -4.47 3.28 -10.21
N TYR A 177 -5.75 3.49 -9.91
CA TYR A 177 -6.24 4.74 -9.35
C TYR A 177 -5.73 5.01 -7.92
N PRO A 178 -5.81 4.06 -6.97
CA PRO A 178 -5.20 4.25 -5.65
C PRO A 178 -3.70 4.47 -5.72
N PHE A 179 -2.98 3.70 -6.54
CA PHE A 179 -1.53 3.81 -6.67
C PHE A 179 -1.10 5.22 -7.11
N VAL A 180 -1.76 5.76 -8.14
CA VAL A 180 -1.48 7.11 -8.65
C VAL A 180 -1.84 8.18 -7.63
N LEU A 181 -3.00 8.10 -6.98
CA LEU A 181 -3.41 9.10 -5.99
C LEU A 181 -2.46 9.17 -4.79
N PHE A 182 -1.99 8.02 -4.28
CA PHE A 182 -0.94 8.01 -3.27
C PHE A 182 0.36 8.62 -3.81
N GLY A 183 0.81 8.24 -5.01
CA GLY A 183 2.03 8.80 -5.60
C GLY A 183 1.99 10.31 -5.86
N GLN A 184 0.79 10.88 -6.04
CA GLN A 184 0.59 12.32 -6.25
C GLN A 184 0.46 13.11 -4.96
N HIS A 185 -0.17 12.55 -3.93
CA HIS A 185 -0.57 13.31 -2.75
C HIS A 185 0.18 12.93 -1.46
N ALA A 186 0.76 11.74 -1.37
CA ALA A 186 1.52 11.33 -0.19
C ALA A 186 2.93 11.92 -0.27
N SER A 187 3.26 12.84 0.63
CA SER A 187 4.59 13.46 0.67
C SER A 187 4.94 14.02 2.04
N GLY A 188 6.24 14.24 2.27
CA GLY A 188 6.76 14.73 3.54
C GLY A 188 6.77 13.65 4.62
N VAL A 189 6.22 13.99 5.79
CA VAL A 189 6.16 13.09 6.94
C VAL A 189 4.82 12.35 6.97
N ALA A 190 4.88 11.05 7.25
CA ALA A 190 3.68 10.30 7.61
C ALA A 190 3.17 10.77 8.98
N LEU A 191 1.86 10.99 9.06
CA LEU A 191 1.17 11.29 10.31
C LEU A 191 0.50 10.02 10.84
N GLN A 192 0.23 9.98 12.13
CA GLN A 192 -0.58 8.93 12.75
C GLN A 192 -1.97 9.49 13.07
N PRO A 193 -2.98 9.26 12.22
CA PRO A 193 -4.35 9.65 12.52
C PRO A 193 -4.86 8.90 13.75
N LEU A 194 -5.55 9.61 14.63
CA LEU A 194 -6.33 8.99 15.70
C LEU A 194 -7.73 8.71 15.15
N THR A 195 -7.98 7.45 14.81
CA THR A 195 -9.22 7.03 14.16
C THR A 195 -10.17 6.39 15.16
N SER A 196 -11.45 6.79 15.10
CA SER A 196 -12.57 6.12 15.77
C SER A 196 -13.66 5.92 14.73
N ALA A 197 -13.95 4.67 14.39
CA ALA A 197 -14.98 4.30 13.44
C ALA A 197 -15.68 3.01 13.89
N PRO A 198 -16.92 2.74 13.41
CA PRO A 198 -17.59 1.49 13.73
C PRO A 198 -16.77 0.29 13.27
N GLU A 199 -16.96 -0.84 13.95
CA GLU A 199 -16.27 -2.08 13.62
C GLU A 199 -17.19 -3.02 12.83
N TYR A 200 -16.58 -3.97 12.14
CA TYR A 200 -17.24 -5.09 11.50
C TYR A 200 -16.46 -6.37 11.78
N ASP A 201 -17.18 -7.49 11.87
CA ASP A 201 -16.56 -8.79 12.11
C ASP A 201 -16.03 -9.39 10.82
N THR A 202 -14.82 -9.93 10.88
CA THR A 202 -14.19 -10.67 9.78
C THR A 202 -13.90 -12.10 10.21
N PRO A 203 -14.16 -13.11 9.35
CA PRO A 203 -13.84 -14.50 9.65
C PRO A 203 -12.36 -14.74 9.99
N GLN A 204 -11.42 -14.03 9.33
CA GLN A 204 -9.98 -14.28 9.50
C GLN A 204 -9.32 -13.41 10.58
N PHE A 205 -9.83 -12.21 10.83
CA PHE A 205 -9.15 -11.24 11.69
C PHE A 205 -9.99 -10.76 12.89
N GLY A 206 -11.22 -11.26 13.05
CA GLY A 206 -12.14 -10.80 14.09
C GLY A 206 -12.66 -9.39 13.81
N ALA A 207 -13.00 -8.65 14.87
CA ALA A 207 -13.49 -7.28 14.79
C ALA A 207 -12.41 -6.35 14.21
N MET A 208 -12.78 -5.60 13.18
CA MET A 208 -11.91 -4.65 12.49
C MET A 208 -12.63 -3.32 12.29
N SER A 209 -11.89 -2.21 12.30
CA SER A 209 -12.47 -0.91 11.98
C SER A 209 -12.95 -0.85 10.53
N LEU A 210 -14.12 -0.25 10.28
CA LEU A 210 -14.64 -0.03 8.93
C LEU A 210 -13.82 0.99 8.13
N LEU A 211 -13.08 1.87 8.79
CA LEU A 211 -12.24 2.87 8.14
C LEU A 211 -10.76 2.51 8.28
N ASP A 212 -10.06 2.35 7.15
CA ASP A 212 -8.60 2.39 7.11
C ASP A 212 -8.15 3.81 6.76
N VAL A 213 -7.32 4.41 7.61
CA VAL A 213 -6.93 5.82 7.48
C VAL A 213 -5.42 5.95 7.53
N SER A 214 -4.86 6.73 6.61
CA SER A 214 -3.48 7.20 6.67
C SER A 214 -3.42 8.68 6.27
N ALA A 215 -2.36 9.38 6.66
CA ALA A 215 -2.20 10.79 6.34
C ALA A 215 -0.73 11.16 6.23
N SER A 216 -0.45 12.24 5.50
CA SER A 216 0.88 12.80 5.35
C SER A 216 0.85 14.32 5.31
N TYR A 217 1.95 14.94 5.70
CA TYR A 217 2.13 16.39 5.64
C TYR A 217 3.53 16.74 5.15
N ASP A 218 3.60 17.64 4.18
CA ASP A 218 4.82 18.17 3.60
C ASP A 218 4.94 19.65 3.97
N ALA A 219 5.84 19.93 4.92
CA ALA A 219 6.08 21.28 5.42
C ALA A 219 6.70 22.20 4.36
N ASP A 220 7.53 21.66 3.46
CA ASP A 220 8.20 22.45 2.42
C ASP A 220 7.21 22.91 1.35
N LYS A 221 6.17 22.10 1.10
CA LYS A 221 5.08 22.42 0.17
C LYS A 221 3.86 23.08 0.82
N ASP A 222 3.84 23.18 2.16
CA ASP A 222 2.68 23.60 2.94
C ASP A 222 1.38 22.85 2.54
N SER A 223 1.50 21.53 2.37
CA SER A 223 0.44 20.67 1.83
C SER A 223 0.31 19.38 2.62
N GLY A 224 -0.91 18.84 2.69
CA GLY A 224 -1.21 17.58 3.38
C GLY A 224 -2.25 16.76 2.65
N ALA A 225 -2.33 15.48 2.97
CA ALA A 225 -3.30 14.56 2.41
C ALA A 225 -3.80 13.58 3.47
N VAL A 226 -5.10 13.27 3.41
CA VAL A 226 -5.74 12.22 4.19
C VAL A 226 -6.32 11.19 3.24
N PHE A 227 -5.99 9.92 3.45
CA PHE A 227 -6.40 8.77 2.65
C PHE A 227 -7.33 7.90 3.48
N ILE A 228 -8.52 7.60 2.95
CA ILE A 228 -9.56 6.90 3.70
C ILE A 228 -10.17 5.80 2.83
N VAL A 229 -10.17 4.57 3.33
CA VAL A 229 -10.91 3.45 2.74
C VAL A 229 -12.11 3.12 3.64
N ASN A 230 -13.31 3.12 3.07
CA ASN A 230 -14.50 2.56 3.70
C ASN A 230 -14.67 1.10 3.28
N ARG A 231 -14.43 0.19 4.22
CA ARG A 231 -14.54 -1.27 4.06
C ARG A 231 -15.99 -1.77 4.11
N SER A 232 -16.93 -0.92 4.50
CA SER A 232 -18.35 -1.26 4.55
C SER A 232 -18.85 -1.67 3.17
N GLN A 233 -19.54 -2.81 3.10
CA GLN A 233 -20.12 -3.31 1.85
C GLN A 233 -21.49 -2.69 1.53
N THR A 234 -22.13 -2.06 2.52
CA THR A 234 -23.51 -1.55 2.38
C THR A 234 -23.71 -0.13 2.90
N GLU A 235 -23.06 0.20 4.02
CA GLU A 235 -23.29 1.46 4.72
C GLU A 235 -22.33 2.57 4.28
N SER A 236 -22.90 3.76 4.10
CA SER A 236 -22.11 5.00 4.03
C SER A 236 -21.71 5.45 5.44
N ILE A 237 -20.52 6.03 5.57
CA ILE A 237 -20.01 6.53 6.85
C ILE A 237 -19.76 8.04 6.75
N THR A 238 -20.56 8.82 7.48
CA THR A 238 -20.27 10.24 7.70
C THR A 238 -19.05 10.35 8.60
N THR A 239 -18.01 10.96 8.07
CA THR A 239 -16.68 11.02 8.68
C THR A 239 -16.31 12.46 8.94
N ASP A 240 -15.81 12.71 10.13
CA ASP A 240 -15.29 13.99 10.56
C ASP A 240 -13.77 13.92 10.60
N VAL A 241 -13.10 14.80 9.86
CA VAL A 241 -11.64 14.93 9.89
C VAL A 241 -11.30 16.24 10.58
N ALA A 242 -10.59 16.16 11.70
CA ALA A 242 -10.23 17.30 12.52
C ALA A 242 -8.70 17.40 12.67
N TRP A 243 -8.17 18.61 12.46
CA TRP A 243 -6.77 18.92 12.69
C TRP A 243 -6.61 19.49 14.09
N THR A 244 -5.82 18.80 14.92
CA THR A 244 -5.45 19.30 16.24
C THR A 244 -4.13 20.05 16.14
N GLY A 245 -4.12 21.34 16.52
CA GLY A 245 -2.98 22.23 16.31
C GLY A 245 -3.14 23.08 15.06
N ALA A 246 -2.39 22.78 14.00
CA ALA A 246 -2.44 23.53 12.74
C ALA A 246 -3.45 22.92 11.76
N ALA A 247 -4.51 23.66 11.48
CA ALA A 247 -5.48 23.30 10.46
C ALA A 247 -5.08 23.88 9.09
N PRO A 248 -5.39 23.19 7.99
CA PRO A 248 -5.18 23.74 6.65
C PRO A 248 -6.09 24.94 6.43
N GLY A 249 -5.64 25.86 5.58
CA GLY A 249 -6.46 26.98 5.11
C GLY A 249 -7.56 26.54 4.15
N SER A 250 -7.34 25.46 3.40
CA SER A 250 -8.32 24.94 2.45
C SER A 250 -8.16 23.45 2.16
N VAL A 251 -9.26 22.85 1.69
CA VAL A 251 -9.23 21.58 0.94
C VAL A 251 -8.98 21.93 -0.52
N THR A 252 -7.90 21.43 -1.09
CA THR A 252 -7.47 21.73 -2.48
C THR A 252 -8.00 20.72 -3.48
N GLY A 253 -8.43 19.53 -3.03
CA GLY A 253 -9.04 18.52 -3.89
C GLY A 253 -9.63 17.37 -3.08
N VAL A 254 -10.69 16.76 -3.61
CA VAL A 254 -11.25 15.53 -3.08
C VAL A 254 -11.43 14.53 -4.21
N TYR A 255 -10.77 13.39 -4.10
CA TYR A 255 -10.74 12.35 -5.14
C TYR A 255 -11.33 11.08 -4.57
N GLN A 256 -12.31 10.48 -5.26
CA GLN A 256 -13.00 9.30 -4.80
C GLN A 256 -13.11 8.24 -5.88
N LEU A 257 -12.69 7.02 -5.56
CA LEU A 257 -13.03 5.81 -6.28
C LEU A 257 -14.05 5.04 -5.43
N ALA A 258 -15.20 4.71 -6.01
CA ALA A 258 -16.27 3.98 -5.33
C ALA A 258 -17.11 3.20 -6.36
N GLY A 259 -17.79 2.16 -5.90
CA GLY A 259 -18.74 1.42 -6.72
C GLY A 259 -19.70 0.59 -5.88
N THR A 260 -20.81 0.17 -6.49
CA THR A 260 -21.85 -0.63 -5.82
C THR A 260 -21.73 -2.12 -6.12
N ASP A 261 -21.01 -2.49 -7.17
CA ASP A 261 -20.67 -3.87 -7.49
C ASP A 261 -19.21 -4.11 -7.15
N ILE A 262 -18.98 -4.98 -6.18
CA ILE A 262 -17.66 -5.29 -5.66
C ILE A 262 -16.78 -6.03 -6.67
N LYS A 263 -17.39 -6.74 -7.62
CA LYS A 263 -16.69 -7.45 -8.68
C LYS A 263 -16.62 -6.67 -9.99
N ALA A 264 -17.05 -5.39 -9.99
CA ALA A 264 -16.95 -4.54 -11.16
C ALA A 264 -15.49 -4.34 -11.59
N VAL A 265 -15.24 -4.42 -12.90
CA VAL A 265 -13.92 -4.33 -13.53
C VAL A 265 -13.93 -3.28 -14.65
N ASN A 266 -12.75 -2.81 -15.03
CA ASN A 266 -12.56 -2.07 -16.28
C ASN A 266 -12.21 -3.07 -17.39
N THR A 267 -12.77 -2.89 -18.58
CA THR A 267 -12.41 -3.65 -19.79
C THR A 267 -12.03 -2.71 -20.92
N PHE A 268 -11.52 -3.22 -22.05
CA PHE A 268 -11.24 -2.35 -23.20
C PHE A 268 -12.52 -1.74 -23.81
N GLU A 269 -13.66 -2.41 -23.68
CA GLU A 269 -14.98 -1.94 -24.14
C GLU A 269 -15.62 -0.96 -23.14
N GLN A 270 -15.35 -1.14 -21.84
CA GLN A 270 -15.84 -0.29 -20.76
C GLN A 270 -14.66 0.09 -19.85
N PRO A 271 -13.77 1.00 -20.31
CA PRO A 271 -12.53 1.30 -19.61
C PRO A 271 -12.72 2.13 -18.34
N ASP A 272 -13.89 2.76 -18.20
CA ASP A 272 -14.18 3.75 -17.16
C ASP A 272 -15.29 3.31 -16.18
N THR A 273 -15.47 1.99 -15.96
CA THR A 273 -16.48 1.44 -15.03
C THR A 273 -16.17 1.83 -13.58
N ILE A 274 -14.92 1.62 -13.15
CA ILE A 274 -14.39 1.94 -11.83
C ILE A 274 -13.19 2.87 -12.01
N VAL A 275 -13.41 4.16 -11.77
CA VAL A 275 -12.42 5.22 -11.92
C VAL A 275 -12.49 6.21 -10.76
N THR A 276 -11.41 6.93 -10.53
CA THR A 276 -11.43 8.09 -9.65
C THR A 276 -12.29 9.20 -10.24
N LYS A 277 -13.14 9.79 -9.41
CA LYS A 277 -13.88 11.03 -9.67
C LYS A 277 -13.39 12.12 -8.74
N GLU A 278 -13.18 13.31 -9.27
CA GLU A 278 -12.98 14.50 -8.46
C GLU A 278 -14.34 15.02 -7.97
N LEU A 279 -14.44 15.29 -6.67
CA LEU A 279 -15.63 15.78 -6.00
C LEU A 279 -15.46 17.26 -5.65
N ALA A 280 -16.57 17.92 -5.34
CA ALA A 280 -16.54 19.29 -4.84
C ALA A 280 -15.76 19.36 -3.52
N THR A 281 -14.90 20.38 -3.40
CA THR A 281 -14.21 20.70 -2.14
C THR A 281 -15.19 21.24 -1.10
N MET A 282 -14.81 21.15 0.18
CA MET A 282 -15.58 21.65 1.31
C MET A 282 -14.77 22.67 2.11
N PRO A 283 -15.44 23.62 2.79
CA PRO A 283 -14.74 24.54 3.67
C PRO A 283 -14.16 23.80 4.89
N VAL A 284 -13.00 24.27 5.35
CA VAL A 284 -12.44 23.88 6.65
C VAL A 284 -13.07 24.81 7.70
N ASP A 285 -14.00 24.29 8.48
CA ASP A 285 -14.69 25.05 9.53
C ASP A 285 -14.14 24.66 10.90
N ASN A 286 -13.65 25.63 11.67
CA ASN A 286 -13.05 25.42 12.99
C ASN A 286 -12.02 24.28 13.04
N GLY A 287 -11.21 24.15 11.98
CA GLY A 287 -10.19 23.11 11.87
C GLY A 287 -10.73 21.71 11.59
N LYS A 288 -11.95 21.63 11.03
CA LYS A 288 -12.66 20.39 10.76
C LYS A 288 -13.28 20.40 9.36
N ILE A 289 -13.35 19.23 8.74
CA ILE A 289 -14.23 18.95 7.60
C ILE A 289 -15.14 17.77 7.94
N SER A 290 -16.26 17.68 7.23
CA SER A 290 -17.16 16.54 7.30
C SER A 290 -17.47 16.07 5.89
N LEU A 291 -17.39 14.75 5.66
CA LEU A 291 -17.64 14.13 4.37
C LEU A 291 -18.33 12.77 4.53
N THR A 292 -19.21 12.42 3.60
CA THR A 292 -19.85 11.10 3.55
C THR A 292 -19.05 10.18 2.65
N LEU A 293 -18.55 9.09 3.22
CA LEU A 293 -17.84 8.05 2.49
C LEU A 293 -18.85 6.96 2.08
N PRO A 294 -19.10 6.73 0.77
CA PRO A 294 -19.98 5.65 0.35
C PRO A 294 -19.39 4.28 0.73
N PRO A 295 -20.20 3.20 0.76
CA PRO A 295 -19.66 1.84 0.90
C PRO A 295 -18.65 1.56 -0.21
N LEU A 296 -17.71 0.66 0.05
CA LEU A 296 -16.69 0.20 -0.89
C LEU A 296 -15.99 1.36 -1.62
N SER A 297 -15.41 2.27 -0.83
CA SER A 297 -14.82 3.49 -1.38
C SER A 297 -13.42 3.77 -0.87
N PHE A 298 -12.62 4.40 -1.72
CA PHE A 298 -11.34 5.01 -1.40
C PHE A 298 -11.45 6.50 -1.70
N THR A 299 -11.16 7.35 -0.70
CA THR A 299 -11.23 8.80 -0.81
C THR A 299 -9.90 9.43 -0.37
N VAL A 300 -9.43 10.42 -1.14
CA VAL A 300 -8.29 11.27 -0.81
C VAL A 300 -8.77 12.70 -0.63
N VAL A 301 -8.41 13.31 0.51
CA VAL A 301 -8.62 14.73 0.77
C VAL A 301 -7.26 15.41 0.76
N ALA A 302 -6.99 16.18 -0.29
CA ALA A 302 -5.80 17.02 -0.40
C ALA A 302 -6.07 18.40 0.22
N THR A 303 -5.09 18.93 0.93
CA THR A 303 -5.22 20.15 1.75
C THR A 303 -3.95 20.99 1.67
N ALA A 304 -4.07 22.29 1.93
CA ALA A 304 -2.92 23.20 1.93
C ALA A 304 -3.13 24.41 2.85
N GLY A 305 -2.05 25.18 3.06
CA GLY A 305 -2.11 26.47 3.73
C GLY A 305 -2.13 26.39 5.25
N TYR A 306 -1.34 25.49 5.84
CA TYR A 306 -1.23 25.32 7.29
C TYR A 306 -0.52 26.50 7.97
N ASN A 307 0.39 27.17 7.25
CA ASN A 307 1.17 28.29 7.78
C ASN A 307 0.47 29.66 7.62
N SER A 308 -0.76 29.70 7.12
CA SER A 308 -1.46 30.95 6.76
C SER A 308 -2.16 31.67 7.94
N LYS A 309 -2.03 31.14 9.17
CA LYS A 309 -2.61 31.72 10.40
C LYS A 309 -1.54 32.05 11.47
N GLY A 310 -0.47 32.71 11.04
CA GLY A 310 0.47 33.42 11.91
C GLY A 310 0.07 34.87 12.10
#